data_AF-A0A9E2V5R2-F1
#
_entry.id   AF-A0A9E2V5R2-F1
#
_cell.length_a   1.000
_cell.length_b   1.000
_cell.length_c   1.000
_cell.angle_alpha   90.00
_cell.angle_beta   90.00
_cell.angle_gamma   90.00
#
_symmetry.space_group_name_H-M   'P 1'
#
loop_
_entity.id
_entity.type
_entity.pdbx_description
1 polymer ?
#
loop_
_entity_poly.entity_id
_entity_poly.type
_entity_poly.pdbx_seq_one_letter_code
_entity_poly.pdbx_strand_id
1 'polypeptide(L)'
;MEKSVYLFCTGGGSDKEYHLHIRAREGAWALDYANGKRGAVGRSKQKLAPTTLEAATKEFDKIVKAKMNDGYTEAESGVRFTDTEHAMRASGHAQQLPTAVDEAEAGRLVAHHAYAVQEKANGERRSIEVVGGVARGINKLGLYVNLPENIAAETASFRDAFFDGEQVGTTYHVFDLLQMGSQNLRDLPFGERYKILAGSLLRSVSLHSPEPSCLRLLEAAFTPEQKQAMLDRVRSANGEGLVFKDVNEPYESGRSTSVFKFKFNETVTCQVLGVNKQRSVQIGLLDAAGAMVPVGNVTIPANFDVPAKGDLVEVQLLYYNPGGAFEQPVYLGPRVDILPEEATLAQVTRIKPGVQMDEQEVDDQFECPSA
;
A
#
# COMPACT_ATOMS: atom_id res chain seq x y z
N MET A 1 -19.49 30.57 -17.27
CA MET A 1 -19.23 29.36 -16.45
C MET A 1 -18.08 29.69 -15.52
N GLU A 2 -18.24 29.54 -14.20
CA GLU A 2 -17.11 29.67 -13.27
C GLU A 2 -16.25 28.40 -13.34
N LYS A 3 -14.92 28.54 -13.30
CA LYS A 3 -13.96 27.43 -13.38
C LYS A 3 -12.94 27.59 -12.26
N SER A 4 -12.60 26.51 -11.57
CA SER A 4 -11.59 26.51 -10.51
C SER A 4 -10.62 25.34 -10.69
N VAL A 5 -9.36 25.53 -10.30
CA VAL A 5 -8.37 24.45 -10.19
C VAL A 5 -7.55 24.66 -8.93
N TYR A 6 -7.20 23.54 -8.30
CA TYR A 6 -6.37 23.47 -7.11
C TYR A 6 -5.11 22.71 -7.48
N LEU A 7 -3.97 23.36 -7.31
CA LEU A 7 -2.67 22.83 -7.69
C LEU A 7 -1.78 22.74 -6.46
N PHE A 8 -0.99 21.70 -6.37
CA PHE A 8 -0.24 21.31 -5.17
C PHE A 8 1.21 20.99 -5.53
N CYS A 9 2.17 21.29 -4.65
CA CYS A 9 3.59 21.07 -4.92
C CYS A 9 4.32 20.71 -3.62
N THR A 10 5.04 19.59 -3.64
CA THR A 10 5.95 19.14 -2.55
C THR A 10 7.45 19.25 -2.90
N GLY A 11 7.79 19.74 -4.10
CA GLY A 11 9.17 19.83 -4.58
C GLY A 11 10.00 20.93 -3.91
N GLY A 12 11.32 20.70 -3.79
CA GLY A 12 12.29 21.71 -3.33
C GLY A 12 12.14 22.10 -1.85
N GLY A 13 11.75 21.16 -0.99
CA GLY A 13 11.58 21.39 0.46
C GLY A 13 10.37 22.25 0.83
N SER A 14 9.48 22.53 -0.14
CA SER A 14 8.29 23.35 0.03
C SER A 14 7.03 22.50 -0.04
N ASP A 15 6.05 22.75 0.83
CA ASP A 15 4.72 22.12 0.78
C ASP A 15 3.65 23.21 0.53
N LYS A 16 3.23 23.38 -0.72
CA LYS A 16 2.50 24.56 -1.20
C LYS A 16 1.27 24.21 -2.02
N GLU A 17 0.30 25.12 -2.02
CA GLU A 17 -0.87 25.06 -2.91
C GLU A 17 -1.03 26.37 -3.68
N TYR A 18 -1.66 26.27 -4.85
CA TYR A 18 -2.00 27.36 -5.74
C TYR A 18 -3.43 27.13 -6.26
N HIS A 19 -4.34 28.03 -5.90
CA HIS A 19 -5.73 27.98 -6.31
C HIS A 19 -5.96 29.05 -7.37
N LEU A 20 -6.62 28.70 -8.47
CA LEU A 20 -6.92 29.63 -9.55
C LEU A 20 -8.40 29.51 -9.92
N HIS A 21 -9.07 30.65 -10.04
CA HIS A 21 -10.51 30.74 -10.26
C HIS A 21 -10.84 31.74 -11.37
N ILE A 22 -11.70 31.34 -12.30
CA ILE A 22 -12.44 32.25 -13.18
C ILE A 22 -13.77 32.58 -12.49
N ARG A 23 -14.01 33.88 -12.23
CA ARG A 23 -15.20 34.39 -11.52
C ARG A 23 -15.97 35.40 -12.38
N ALA A 24 -17.30 35.35 -12.29
CA ALA A 24 -18.14 36.36 -12.93
C ALA A 24 -18.11 37.67 -12.14
N ARG A 25 -18.01 38.81 -12.83
CA ARG A 25 -18.12 40.17 -12.24
C ARG A 25 -18.82 41.11 -13.20
N GLU A 26 -20.01 41.59 -12.83
CA GLU A 26 -20.74 42.66 -13.55
C GLU A 26 -20.80 42.48 -15.08
N GLY A 27 -21.14 41.28 -15.55
CA GLY A 27 -21.23 40.97 -16.99
C GLY A 27 -19.90 40.66 -17.70
N ALA A 28 -18.80 40.62 -16.96
CA ALA A 28 -17.47 40.23 -17.42
C ALA A 28 -16.88 39.09 -16.57
N TRP A 29 -15.66 38.65 -16.91
CA TRP A 29 -14.96 37.51 -16.28
C TRP A 29 -13.58 37.92 -15.77
N ALA A 30 -13.29 37.67 -14.50
CA ALA A 30 -12.00 37.94 -13.88
C ALA A 30 -11.29 36.64 -13.48
N LEU A 31 -9.96 36.68 -13.34
CA LEU A 31 -9.22 35.60 -12.70
C LEU A 31 -8.77 36.03 -11.31
N ASP A 32 -9.07 35.21 -10.32
CA ASP A 32 -8.58 35.34 -8.96
C ASP A 32 -7.66 34.15 -8.65
N TYR A 33 -6.60 34.39 -7.88
CA TYR A 33 -5.68 33.35 -7.45
C TYR A 33 -5.36 33.46 -5.96
N ALA A 34 -5.04 32.35 -5.33
CA ALA A 34 -4.51 32.30 -3.98
C ALA A 34 -3.34 31.31 -3.93
N ASN A 35 -2.33 31.60 -3.11
CA ASN A 35 -1.21 30.69 -2.93
C ASN A 35 -0.67 30.76 -1.50
N GLY A 36 -0.10 29.66 -1.03
CA GLY A 36 0.41 29.57 0.33
C GLY A 36 0.97 28.20 0.66
N LYS A 37 1.33 28.02 1.93
CA LYS A 37 1.63 26.69 2.47
C LYS A 37 0.35 25.85 2.47
N ARG A 38 0.50 24.52 2.36
CA ARG A 38 -0.57 23.54 2.51
C ARG A 38 -1.50 23.86 3.69
N GLY A 39 -2.81 23.94 3.43
CA GLY A 39 -3.82 24.26 4.45
C GLY A 39 -3.78 25.69 5.02
N ALA A 40 -2.85 26.55 4.59
CA ALA A 40 -2.68 27.94 5.03
C ALA A 40 -2.65 28.92 3.84
N VAL A 41 -3.53 28.69 2.87
CA VAL A 41 -3.66 29.54 1.68
C VAL A 41 -4.30 30.87 2.09
N GLY A 42 -3.64 31.97 1.72
CA GLY A 42 -4.11 33.33 2.03
C GLY A 42 -5.35 33.74 1.24
N ARG A 43 -5.85 34.96 1.48
CA ARG A 43 -6.99 35.51 0.73
C ARG A 43 -6.69 35.60 -0.77
N SER A 44 -7.69 35.26 -1.59
CA SER A 44 -7.62 35.36 -3.05
C SER A 44 -7.36 36.80 -3.50
N LYS A 45 -6.45 36.95 -4.46
CA LYS A 45 -6.07 38.20 -5.11
C LYS A 45 -6.44 38.15 -6.58
N GLN A 46 -6.74 39.30 -7.17
CA GLN A 46 -7.03 39.37 -8.60
C GLN A 46 -5.75 39.16 -9.41
N LYS A 47 -5.77 38.18 -10.32
CA LYS A 47 -4.72 37.89 -11.29
C LYS A 47 -4.96 38.59 -12.63
N LEU A 48 -6.21 38.63 -13.07
CA LEU A 48 -6.65 39.30 -14.31
C LEU A 48 -7.90 40.13 -14.01
N ALA A 49 -7.88 41.39 -14.44
CA ALA A 49 -9.04 42.28 -14.37
C ALA A 49 -10.21 41.75 -15.24
N PRO A 50 -11.47 42.18 -14.99
CA PRO A 50 -12.62 41.69 -15.74
C PRO A 50 -12.44 41.88 -17.25
N THR A 51 -12.66 40.81 -18.01
CA THR A 51 -12.48 40.73 -19.47
C THR A 51 -13.49 39.77 -20.08
N THR A 52 -13.34 39.45 -21.37
CA THR A 52 -14.15 38.43 -22.04
C THR A 52 -13.84 37.03 -21.49
N LEU A 53 -14.83 36.12 -21.56
CA LEU A 53 -14.64 34.73 -21.11
C LEU A 53 -13.50 34.04 -21.85
N GLU A 54 -13.33 34.33 -23.14
CA GLU A 54 -12.27 33.75 -23.98
C GLU A 54 -10.88 34.21 -23.54
N ALA A 55 -10.71 35.50 -23.27
CA ALA A 55 -9.44 36.03 -22.76
C ALA A 55 -9.11 35.49 -21.36
N ALA A 56 -10.13 35.41 -20.48
CA ALA A 56 -9.99 34.83 -19.16
C ALA A 56 -9.59 33.34 -19.22
N THR A 57 -10.25 32.55 -20.07
CA THR A 57 -9.95 31.11 -20.22
C THR A 57 -8.55 30.89 -20.78
N LYS A 58 -8.14 31.68 -21.79
CA LYS A 58 -6.80 31.59 -22.38
C LYS A 58 -5.69 31.88 -21.36
N GLU A 59 -5.86 32.91 -20.53
CA GLU A 59 -4.87 33.22 -19.48
C GLU A 59 -4.91 32.17 -18.35
N PHE A 60 -6.09 31.62 -18.03
CA PHE A 60 -6.23 30.54 -17.05
C PHE A 60 -5.41 29.32 -17.47
N ASP A 61 -5.63 28.80 -18.68
CA ASP A 61 -4.96 27.59 -19.16
C ASP A 61 -3.44 27.81 -19.28
N LYS A 62 -3.02 29.02 -19.67
CA LYS A 62 -1.60 29.42 -19.68
C LYS A 62 -0.98 29.40 -18.28
N ILE A 63 -1.67 29.92 -17.26
CA ILE A 63 -1.18 29.91 -15.87
C ILE A 63 -1.11 28.49 -15.33
N VAL A 64 -2.13 27.66 -15.59
CA VAL A 64 -2.13 26.24 -15.19
C VAL A 64 -0.93 25.53 -15.79
N LYS A 65 -0.72 25.67 -17.10
CA LYS A 65 0.44 25.06 -17.79
C LYS A 65 1.77 25.55 -17.22
N ALA A 66 1.92 26.85 -16.96
CA ALA A 66 3.13 27.38 -16.35
C ALA A 66 3.35 26.82 -14.93
N LYS A 67 2.31 26.74 -14.11
CA LYS A 67 2.39 26.18 -12.74
C LYS A 67 2.71 24.69 -12.76
N MET A 68 2.12 23.94 -13.68
CA MET A 68 2.44 22.52 -13.85
C MET A 68 3.90 22.33 -14.25
N ASN A 69 4.48 23.20 -15.09
CA ASN A 69 5.91 23.22 -15.39
C ASN A 69 6.79 23.60 -14.17
N ASP A 70 6.30 24.47 -13.27
CA ASP A 70 7.02 24.97 -12.08
C ASP A 70 7.11 24.00 -10.90
N GLY A 71 6.31 22.94 -10.86
CA GLY A 71 6.35 21.93 -9.79
C GLY A 71 4.98 21.39 -9.42
N TYR A 72 3.93 22.08 -9.83
CA TYR A 72 2.59 21.84 -9.30
C TYR A 72 1.85 20.72 -10.05
N THR A 73 0.94 20.06 -9.34
CA THR A 73 0.06 18.99 -9.85
C THR A 73 -1.35 19.19 -9.32
N GLU A 74 -2.38 18.69 -10.01
CA GLU A 74 -3.75 18.66 -9.48
C GLU A 74 -3.92 17.63 -8.36
N ALA A 75 -2.99 16.68 -8.21
CA ALA A 75 -3.02 15.70 -7.13
C ALA A 75 -2.74 16.36 -5.78
N GLU A 76 -3.64 16.18 -4.81
CA GLU A 76 -3.51 16.77 -3.47
C GLU A 76 -2.24 16.32 -2.73
N SER A 77 -1.62 15.19 -3.10
CA SER A 77 -0.30 14.82 -2.56
C SER A 77 0.81 15.83 -2.92
N GLY A 78 0.63 16.65 -3.96
CA GLY A 78 1.66 17.51 -4.54
C GLY A 78 2.80 16.77 -5.24
N VAL A 79 2.72 15.43 -5.33
CA VAL A 79 3.65 14.57 -6.04
C VAL A 79 3.31 14.58 -7.53
N ARG A 80 4.30 14.84 -8.36
CA ARG A 80 4.13 14.74 -9.81
C ARG A 80 4.22 13.30 -10.27
N PHE A 81 3.31 12.96 -11.18
CA PHE A 81 3.22 11.64 -11.79
C PHE A 81 3.54 11.76 -13.27
N THR A 82 4.16 10.73 -13.84
CA THR A 82 4.33 10.63 -15.30
C THR A 82 2.98 10.60 -16.00
N ASP A 83 2.87 11.13 -17.21
CA ASP A 83 1.72 10.85 -18.08
C ASP A 83 2.03 9.61 -18.92
N THR A 84 1.29 8.53 -18.71
CA THR A 84 1.34 7.39 -19.62
C THR A 84 0.12 7.41 -20.55
N GLU A 85 0.34 7.63 -21.84
CA GLU A 85 -0.68 7.51 -22.92
C GLU A 85 -1.31 6.09 -22.97
N HIS A 86 -0.76 5.16 -22.18
CA HIS A 86 -1.16 3.78 -22.06
C HIS A 86 -1.68 3.41 -20.67
N ALA A 87 -1.96 4.40 -19.80
CA ALA A 87 -2.58 4.15 -18.50
C ALA A 87 -3.82 3.24 -18.66
N MET A 88 -3.96 2.28 -17.75
CA MET A 88 -5.01 1.25 -17.75
C MET A 88 -4.96 0.22 -18.89
N ARG A 89 -4.00 0.29 -19.83
CA ARG A 89 -3.78 -0.80 -20.79
C ARG A 89 -3.09 -1.98 -20.10
N ALA A 90 -3.40 -3.19 -20.57
CA ALA A 90 -2.73 -4.40 -20.10
C ALA A 90 -1.25 -4.38 -20.51
N SER A 91 -0.36 -4.65 -19.54
CA SER A 91 1.09 -4.76 -19.77
C SER A 91 1.52 -6.13 -20.31
N GLY A 92 0.69 -7.16 -20.11
CA GLY A 92 1.05 -8.55 -20.37
C GLY A 92 1.91 -9.18 -19.25
N HIS A 93 2.32 -8.42 -18.23
CA HIS A 93 3.03 -8.94 -17.07
C HIS A 93 2.05 -9.41 -15.99
N ALA A 94 2.19 -10.66 -15.58
CA ALA A 94 1.49 -11.23 -14.44
C ALA A 94 2.44 -11.31 -13.23
N GLN A 95 1.98 -10.76 -12.10
CA GLN A 95 2.77 -10.70 -10.87
C GLN A 95 2.94 -12.09 -10.23
N GLN A 96 4.10 -12.36 -9.65
CA GLN A 96 4.28 -13.46 -8.70
C GLN A 96 3.56 -13.13 -7.38
N LEU A 97 2.65 -14.00 -6.97
CA LEU A 97 1.79 -13.84 -5.80
C LEU A 97 2.21 -14.84 -4.69
N PRO A 98 2.74 -14.35 -3.56
CA PRO A 98 3.12 -15.21 -2.44
C PRO A 98 1.93 -15.97 -1.83
N THR A 99 2.15 -17.21 -1.44
CA THR A 99 1.20 -18.05 -0.71
C THR A 99 1.29 -17.78 0.79
N ALA A 100 0.15 -17.61 1.48
CA ALA A 100 0.16 -17.35 2.92
C ALA A 100 0.56 -18.61 3.69
N VAL A 101 1.36 -18.44 4.75
CA VAL A 101 1.73 -19.50 5.69
C VAL A 101 1.44 -19.08 7.12
N ASP A 102 1.27 -20.06 8.01
CA ASP A 102 1.10 -19.82 9.45
C ASP A 102 2.45 -19.56 10.15
N GLU A 103 2.41 -19.30 11.46
CA GLU A 103 3.61 -19.00 12.25
C GLU A 103 4.55 -20.21 12.40
N ALA A 104 4.01 -21.43 12.46
CA ALA A 104 4.81 -22.63 12.58
C ALA A 104 5.61 -22.90 11.29
N GLU A 105 4.96 -22.76 10.14
CA GLU A 105 5.59 -22.85 8.83
C GLU A 105 6.57 -21.70 8.59
N ALA A 106 6.21 -20.46 8.97
CA ALA A 106 7.15 -19.34 8.92
C ALA A 106 8.43 -19.64 9.72
N GLY A 107 8.31 -20.23 10.92
CA GLY A 107 9.44 -20.69 11.73
C GLY A 107 10.29 -21.76 11.02
N ARG A 108 9.65 -22.73 10.35
CA ARG A 108 10.35 -23.73 9.52
C ARG A 108 11.11 -23.08 8.37
N LEU A 109 10.51 -22.14 7.66
CA LEU A 109 11.14 -21.41 6.55
C LEU A 109 12.30 -20.51 7.02
N VAL A 110 12.19 -19.88 8.20
CA VAL A 110 13.32 -19.16 8.83
C VAL A 110 14.50 -20.09 9.05
N ALA A 111 14.27 -21.32 9.53
CA ALA A 111 15.35 -22.30 9.74
C ALA A 111 15.88 -22.94 8.44
N HIS A 112 15.14 -22.88 7.32
CA HIS A 112 15.44 -23.65 6.11
C HIS A 112 16.43 -22.96 5.15
N HIS A 113 17.57 -23.59 4.84
CA HIS A 113 18.63 -22.95 4.03
C HIS A 113 18.25 -22.61 2.58
N ALA A 114 17.27 -23.29 1.99
CA ALA A 114 16.84 -22.98 0.62
C ALA A 114 16.02 -21.69 0.50
N TYR A 115 15.54 -21.11 1.59
CA TYR A 115 14.72 -19.90 1.54
C TYR A 115 15.50 -18.67 1.98
N ALA A 116 15.46 -17.62 1.17
CA ALA A 116 15.79 -16.27 1.60
C ALA A 116 14.55 -15.57 2.16
N VAL A 117 14.76 -14.59 3.04
CA VAL A 117 13.71 -13.78 3.65
C VAL A 117 13.90 -12.32 3.29
N GLN A 118 12.80 -11.68 2.94
CA GLN A 118 12.69 -10.25 2.70
C GLN A 118 11.57 -9.68 3.58
N GLU A 119 11.72 -8.45 4.06
CA GLU A 119 10.62 -7.75 4.73
C GLU A 119 9.43 -7.60 3.77
N LYS A 120 8.22 -7.86 4.28
CA LYS A 120 7.01 -7.54 3.55
C LYS A 120 6.76 -6.03 3.66
N ALA A 121 7.25 -5.27 2.68
CA ALA A 121 7.00 -3.84 2.60
C ALA A 121 5.49 -3.55 2.50
N ASN A 122 5.05 -2.50 3.21
CA ASN A 122 3.66 -2.05 3.24
C ASN A 122 3.51 -0.83 2.32
N GLY A 123 3.10 -1.08 1.08
CA GLY A 123 2.90 -0.04 0.08
C GLY A 123 1.99 -0.51 -1.04
N GLU A 124 2.25 -0.01 -2.25
CA GLU A 124 1.58 -0.45 -3.46
C GLU A 124 2.52 -1.30 -4.31
N ARG A 125 2.11 -2.54 -4.61
CA ARG A 125 2.81 -3.39 -5.58
C ARG A 125 2.96 -2.67 -6.91
N ARG A 126 4.22 -2.46 -7.30
CA ARG A 126 4.57 -1.71 -8.50
C ARG A 126 5.75 -2.39 -9.19
N SER A 127 5.52 -3.07 -10.31
CA SER A 127 6.63 -3.40 -11.19
C SER A 127 6.97 -2.19 -12.06
N ILE A 128 8.22 -2.06 -12.47
CA ILE A 128 8.67 -0.97 -13.32
C ILE A 128 9.35 -1.56 -14.54
N GLU A 129 8.76 -1.31 -15.70
CA GLU A 129 9.35 -1.63 -17.00
C GLU A 129 10.04 -0.38 -17.55
N VAL A 130 11.30 -0.52 -17.92
CA VAL A 130 12.09 0.52 -18.59
C VAL A 130 12.39 0.05 -20.00
N VAL A 131 11.93 0.79 -21.01
CA VAL A 131 12.22 0.50 -22.43
C VAL A 131 12.72 1.77 -23.10
N GLY A 132 13.90 1.72 -23.73
CA GLY A 132 14.46 2.87 -24.43
C GLY A 132 14.65 4.10 -23.52
N GLY A 133 14.91 3.89 -22.24
CA GLY A 133 15.05 4.96 -21.23
C GLY A 133 13.73 5.57 -20.75
N VAL A 134 12.59 4.95 -21.03
CA VAL A 134 11.28 5.38 -20.52
C VAL A 134 10.78 4.36 -19.50
N ALA A 135 10.61 4.81 -18.25
CA ALA A 135 10.07 3.99 -17.17
C ALA A 135 8.54 4.06 -17.10
N ARG A 136 7.89 2.90 -16.94
CA ARG A 136 6.44 2.76 -16.80
C ARG A 136 6.11 1.87 -15.61
N GLY A 137 5.15 2.28 -14.80
CA GLY A 137 4.69 1.51 -13.66
C GLY A 137 3.64 0.49 -14.08
N ILE A 138 3.62 -0.66 -13.42
CA ILE A 138 2.61 -1.70 -13.59
C ILE A 138 2.06 -2.04 -12.21
N ASN A 139 0.74 -1.96 -12.03
CA ASN A 139 0.08 -2.27 -10.76
C ASN A 139 -0.11 -3.78 -10.53
N LYS A 140 -0.69 -4.14 -9.37
CA LYS A 140 -1.02 -5.53 -9.03
C LYS A 140 -1.93 -6.23 -10.05
N LEU A 141 -2.76 -5.48 -10.79
CA LEU A 141 -3.67 -6.00 -11.81
C LEU A 141 -2.99 -6.18 -13.18
N GLY A 142 -1.69 -5.89 -13.30
CA GLY A 142 -0.98 -5.98 -14.56
C GLY A 142 -1.27 -4.82 -15.52
N LEU A 143 -1.85 -3.73 -15.03
CA LEU A 143 -2.16 -2.54 -15.84
C LEU A 143 -1.07 -1.48 -15.70
N TYR A 144 -0.78 -0.78 -16.80
CA TYR A 144 0.11 0.38 -16.75
C TYR A 144 -0.51 1.49 -15.91
N VAL A 145 0.35 2.11 -15.11
CA VAL A 145 0.01 3.25 -14.26
C VAL A 145 1.14 4.26 -14.24
N ASN A 146 0.79 5.47 -13.83
CA ASN A 146 1.73 6.54 -13.66
C ASN A 146 2.66 6.29 -12.46
N LEU A 147 3.89 6.79 -12.56
CA LEU A 147 4.91 6.72 -11.51
C LEU A 147 5.21 8.12 -10.99
N PRO A 148 5.58 8.27 -9.71
CA PRO A 148 6.25 9.48 -9.25
C PRO A 148 7.46 9.84 -10.14
N GLU A 149 7.59 11.10 -10.54
CA GLU A 149 8.62 11.56 -11.49
C GLU A 149 10.04 11.19 -11.04
N ASN A 150 10.33 11.24 -9.74
CA ASN A 150 11.64 10.89 -9.19
C ASN A 150 11.96 9.40 -9.38
N ILE A 151 10.99 8.51 -9.14
CA ILE A 151 11.13 7.06 -9.35
C ILE A 151 11.32 6.78 -10.85
N ALA A 152 10.51 7.41 -11.70
CA ALA A 152 10.61 7.23 -13.15
C ALA A 152 11.98 7.70 -13.68
N ALA A 153 12.45 8.86 -13.24
CA ALA A 153 13.74 9.41 -13.65
C ALA A 153 14.92 8.54 -13.21
N GLU A 154 14.92 8.04 -11.97
CA GLU A 154 16.02 7.21 -11.47
C GLU A 154 16.03 5.82 -12.12
N THR A 155 14.87 5.18 -12.25
CA THR A 155 14.77 3.87 -12.92
C THR A 155 15.08 3.95 -14.42
N ALA A 156 14.75 5.05 -15.09
CA ALA A 156 15.10 5.28 -16.51
C ALA A 156 16.62 5.22 -16.79
N SER A 157 17.47 5.41 -15.78
CA SER A 157 18.93 5.27 -15.93
C SER A 157 19.37 3.81 -16.19
N PHE A 158 18.54 2.83 -15.81
CA PHE A 158 18.74 1.41 -16.08
C PHE A 158 18.11 1.08 -17.44
N ARG A 159 18.90 1.21 -18.51
CA ARG A 159 18.42 0.94 -19.88
C ARG A 159 17.88 -0.49 -19.97
N ASP A 160 16.66 -0.62 -20.49
CA ASP A 160 16.01 -1.89 -20.82
C ASP A 160 15.95 -2.88 -19.65
N ALA A 161 15.38 -2.44 -18.52
CA ALA A 161 15.28 -3.22 -17.29
C ALA A 161 13.82 -3.46 -16.88
N PHE A 162 13.57 -4.55 -16.15
CA PHE A 162 12.26 -4.84 -15.59
C PHE A 162 12.40 -5.19 -14.11
N PHE A 163 11.98 -4.27 -13.25
CA PHE A 163 12.04 -4.40 -11.80
C PHE A 163 10.72 -4.88 -11.22
N ASP A 164 10.79 -5.63 -10.14
CA ASP A 164 9.63 -5.90 -9.28
C ASP A 164 9.87 -5.31 -7.89
N GLY A 165 8.85 -4.64 -7.35
CA GLY A 165 9.02 -3.80 -6.17
C GLY A 165 7.72 -3.29 -5.56
N GLU A 166 7.88 -2.54 -4.49
CA GLU A 166 6.81 -1.91 -3.72
C GLU A 166 7.03 -0.39 -3.67
N GLN A 167 6.03 0.37 -4.07
CA GLN A 167 6.05 1.84 -3.98
C GLN A 167 5.48 2.27 -2.63
N VAL A 168 6.25 3.05 -1.86
CA VAL A 168 5.81 3.69 -0.61
C VAL A 168 5.99 5.19 -0.78
N GLY A 169 4.89 5.90 -1.10
CA GLY A 169 4.95 7.31 -1.47
C GLY A 169 5.84 7.54 -2.70
N THR A 170 6.95 8.26 -2.51
CA THR A 170 7.95 8.58 -3.54
C THR A 170 9.21 7.69 -3.45
N THR A 171 9.19 6.64 -2.64
CA THR A 171 10.30 5.68 -2.50
C THR A 171 9.92 4.36 -3.15
N TYR A 172 10.84 3.76 -3.90
CA TYR A 172 10.64 2.46 -4.54
C TYR A 172 11.51 1.39 -3.88
N HIS A 173 10.87 0.44 -3.19
CA HIS A 173 11.53 -0.70 -2.56
C HIS A 173 11.58 -1.86 -3.56
N VAL A 174 12.71 -2.03 -4.23
CA VAL A 174 12.90 -3.07 -5.24
C VAL A 174 13.33 -4.37 -4.59
N PHE A 175 12.65 -5.48 -4.90
CA PHE A 175 12.89 -6.78 -4.28
C PHE A 175 13.19 -7.91 -5.27
N ASP A 176 13.02 -7.68 -6.58
CA ASP A 176 13.39 -8.64 -7.64
C ASP A 176 13.71 -7.91 -8.96
N LEU A 177 14.34 -8.63 -9.89
CA LEU A 177 14.73 -8.15 -11.21
C LEU A 177 14.45 -9.22 -12.26
N LEU A 178 13.60 -8.91 -13.23
CA LEU A 178 13.08 -9.85 -14.22
C LEU A 178 13.75 -9.69 -15.59
N GLN A 179 14.38 -8.55 -15.85
CA GLN A 179 15.12 -8.27 -17.08
C GLN A 179 16.20 -7.23 -16.82
N MET A 180 17.35 -7.38 -17.49
CA MET A 180 18.40 -6.36 -17.54
C MET A 180 19.01 -6.32 -18.94
N GLY A 181 18.96 -5.17 -19.59
CA GLY A 181 19.34 -5.05 -21.00
C GLY A 181 18.50 -5.99 -21.87
N SER A 182 19.18 -6.76 -22.72
CA SER A 182 18.54 -7.76 -23.58
C SER A 182 18.29 -9.11 -22.88
N GLN A 183 18.70 -9.28 -21.62
CA GLN A 183 18.61 -10.57 -20.94
C GLN A 183 17.33 -10.66 -20.12
N ASN A 184 16.46 -11.63 -20.47
CA ASN A 184 15.37 -12.06 -19.59
C ASN A 184 15.96 -12.89 -18.44
N LEU A 185 15.63 -12.53 -17.21
CA LEU A 185 16.16 -13.15 -15.99
C LEU A 185 15.15 -14.07 -15.31
N ARG A 186 13.91 -14.16 -15.80
CA ARG A 186 12.82 -14.91 -15.15
C ARG A 186 13.15 -16.39 -14.96
N ASP A 187 13.90 -16.98 -15.88
CA ASP A 187 14.30 -18.39 -15.80
C ASP A 187 15.47 -18.64 -14.85
N LEU A 188 16.14 -17.58 -14.36
CA LEU A 188 17.21 -17.71 -13.37
C LEU A 188 16.63 -17.90 -11.96
N PRO A 189 17.31 -18.66 -11.10
CA PRO A 189 16.98 -18.75 -9.68
C PRO A 189 16.90 -17.39 -8.98
N PHE A 190 16.01 -17.25 -7.99
CA PHE A 190 15.86 -15.99 -7.22
C PHE A 190 17.19 -15.48 -6.66
N GLY A 191 18.04 -16.37 -6.13
CA GLY A 191 19.34 -15.99 -5.59
C GLY A 191 20.24 -15.29 -6.62
N GLU A 192 20.21 -15.75 -7.88
CA GLU A 192 20.95 -15.13 -8.98
C GLU A 192 20.32 -13.80 -9.40
N ARG A 193 18.99 -13.74 -9.54
CA ARG A 193 18.28 -12.48 -9.86
C ARG A 193 18.55 -11.40 -8.81
N TYR A 194 18.50 -11.76 -7.52
CA TYR A 194 18.78 -10.86 -6.41
C TYR A 194 20.22 -10.35 -6.45
N LYS A 195 21.20 -11.23 -6.73
CA LYS A 195 22.61 -10.83 -6.87
C LYS A 195 22.81 -9.85 -8.01
N ILE A 196 22.16 -10.07 -9.16
CA ILE A 196 22.21 -9.15 -10.32
C ILE A 196 21.56 -7.81 -9.95
N LEU A 197 20.40 -7.83 -9.29
CA LEU A 197 19.72 -6.64 -8.80
C LEU A 197 20.62 -5.81 -7.87
N ALA A 198 21.13 -6.42 -6.81
CA ALA A 198 21.98 -5.76 -5.82
C ALA A 198 23.24 -5.18 -6.48
N GLY A 199 23.90 -5.95 -7.35
CA GLY A 199 25.06 -5.49 -8.11
C GLY A 199 24.75 -4.33 -9.05
N SER A 200 23.56 -4.31 -9.66
CA SER A 200 23.14 -3.24 -10.58
C SER A 200 22.86 -1.93 -9.84
N LEU A 201 22.19 -2.00 -8.68
CA LEU A 201 21.93 -0.83 -7.83
C LEU A 201 23.23 -0.25 -7.24
N LEU A 202 24.17 -1.10 -6.79
CA LEU A 202 25.47 -0.61 -6.28
C LEU A 202 26.25 0.17 -7.35
N ARG A 203 26.19 -0.29 -8.61
CA ARG A 203 26.83 0.40 -9.74
C ARG A 203 26.14 1.71 -10.09
N SER A 204 24.81 1.81 -9.97
CA SER A 204 24.07 3.03 -10.30
C SER A 204 24.33 4.15 -9.29
N VAL A 205 24.41 3.83 -7.99
CA VAL A 205 24.72 4.78 -6.90
C VAL A 205 26.11 5.38 -7.06
N SER A 206 27.05 4.65 -7.67
CA SER A 206 28.41 5.13 -7.93
C SER A 206 28.49 6.16 -9.09
N LEU A 207 27.40 6.39 -9.82
CA LEU A 207 27.40 7.14 -11.08
C LEU A 207 26.53 8.42 -11.09
N HIS A 208 25.65 8.67 -10.10
CA HIS A 208 24.69 9.78 -10.17
C HIS A 208 24.47 10.53 -8.84
N SER A 209 24.39 11.86 -8.97
CA SER A 209 23.80 12.94 -8.15
C SER A 209 24.03 13.00 -6.62
N PRO A 210 24.16 14.22 -6.04
CA PRO A 210 24.28 14.42 -4.58
C PRO A 210 22.98 14.17 -3.80
N GLU A 211 21.84 13.99 -4.48
CA GLU A 211 20.55 13.73 -3.87
C GLU A 211 20.41 12.27 -3.43
N PRO A 212 19.74 11.98 -2.30
CA PRO A 212 19.52 10.61 -1.86
C PRO A 212 18.67 9.86 -2.88
N SER A 213 19.17 8.73 -3.37
CA SER A 213 18.44 7.80 -4.24
C SER A 213 17.04 7.53 -3.69
N CYS A 214 16.03 7.46 -4.55
CA CYS A 214 14.66 7.05 -4.20
C CYS A 214 14.45 5.53 -4.39
N LEU A 215 15.43 4.83 -4.96
CA LEU A 215 15.45 3.37 -5.03
C LEU A 215 16.06 2.79 -3.75
N ARG A 216 15.40 1.77 -3.19
CA ARG A 216 15.83 1.06 -2.00
C ARG A 216 15.84 -0.42 -2.31
N LEU A 217 17.02 -1.03 -2.26
CA LEU A 217 17.11 -2.49 -2.28
C LEU A 217 16.42 -3.02 -1.02
N LEU A 218 15.43 -3.87 -1.21
CA LEU A 218 14.84 -4.59 -0.10
C LEU A 218 15.77 -5.75 0.27
N GLU A 219 16.42 -5.62 1.42
CA GLU A 219 17.43 -6.55 1.92
C GLU A 219 16.88 -7.98 1.99
N ALA A 220 17.69 -8.95 1.53
CA ALA A 220 17.40 -10.37 1.67
C ALA A 220 18.37 -11.02 2.66
N ALA A 221 17.83 -11.71 3.67
CA ALA A 221 18.56 -12.56 4.60
C ALA A 221 18.59 -14.00 4.08
N PHE A 222 19.75 -14.65 4.11
CA PHE A 222 19.95 -15.97 3.50
C PHE A 222 20.21 -17.07 4.52
N THR A 223 20.97 -16.79 5.60
CA THR A 223 21.24 -17.80 6.63
C THR A 223 20.13 -17.82 7.69
N PRO A 224 19.91 -18.94 8.39
CA PRO A 224 18.94 -19.01 9.49
C PRO A 224 19.10 -17.90 10.53
N GLU A 225 20.34 -17.56 10.90
CA GLU A 225 20.66 -16.52 11.88
C GLU A 225 20.27 -15.13 11.36
N GLN A 226 20.60 -14.83 10.09
CA GLN A 226 20.21 -13.57 9.45
C GLN A 226 18.69 -13.45 9.34
N LYS A 227 18.01 -14.56 9.01
CA LYS A 227 16.56 -14.60 8.86
C LYS A 227 15.85 -14.42 10.20
N GLN A 228 16.37 -15.03 11.27
CA GLN A 228 15.86 -14.82 12.63
C GLN A 228 16.06 -13.37 13.07
N ALA A 229 17.24 -12.79 12.84
CA ALA A 229 17.49 -11.39 13.14
C ALA A 229 16.56 -10.44 12.35
N MET A 230 16.28 -10.75 11.08
CA MET A 230 15.31 -9.99 10.27
C MET A 230 13.89 -10.12 10.82
N LEU A 231 13.45 -11.32 11.20
CA LEU A 231 12.15 -11.55 11.84
C LEU A 231 12.00 -10.67 13.09
N ASP A 232 12.98 -10.72 14.00
CA ASP A 232 12.95 -9.95 15.24
C ASP A 232 12.97 -8.44 14.99
N ARG A 233 13.78 -7.99 14.03
CA ARG A 233 13.87 -6.57 13.63
C ARG A 233 12.54 -6.06 13.07
N VAL A 234 11.98 -6.75 12.07
CA VAL A 234 10.73 -6.31 11.41
C VAL A 234 9.58 -6.34 12.41
N ARG A 235 9.51 -7.36 13.27
CA ARG A 235 8.48 -7.45 14.32
C ARG A 235 8.60 -6.30 15.32
N SER A 236 9.82 -6.01 15.81
CA SER A 236 10.07 -4.90 16.74
C SER A 236 9.80 -3.53 16.13
N ALA A 237 9.90 -3.40 14.80
CA ALA A 237 9.58 -2.19 14.05
C ALA A 237 8.09 -2.08 13.67
N ASN A 238 7.22 -3.01 14.11
CA ASN A 238 5.82 -3.13 13.70
C ASN A 238 5.64 -3.23 12.16
N GLY A 239 6.60 -3.85 11.47
CA GLY A 239 6.49 -4.14 10.04
C GLY A 239 5.36 -5.13 9.74
N GLU A 240 4.93 -5.19 8.48
CA GLU A 240 3.76 -6.00 8.10
C GLU A 240 4.01 -7.51 8.26
N GLY A 241 5.24 -7.94 7.98
CA GLY A 241 5.62 -9.35 8.02
C GLY A 241 6.83 -9.66 7.15
N LEU A 242 6.91 -10.90 6.70
CA LEU A 242 8.01 -11.43 5.89
C LEU A 242 7.50 -12.07 4.60
N VAL A 243 8.36 -12.07 3.57
CA VAL A 243 8.22 -12.84 2.34
C VAL A 243 9.40 -13.80 2.26
N PHE A 244 9.11 -15.08 2.06
CA PHE A 244 10.09 -16.15 1.89
C PHE A 244 10.14 -16.52 0.41
N LYS A 245 11.34 -16.68 -0.14
CA LYS A 245 11.55 -17.05 -1.55
C LYS A 245 12.57 -18.17 -1.62
N ASP A 246 12.23 -19.28 -2.29
CA ASP A 246 13.23 -20.30 -2.59
C ASP A 246 14.32 -19.70 -3.48
N VAL A 247 15.57 -19.78 -3.04
CA VAL A 247 16.72 -19.17 -3.72
C VAL A 247 17.06 -19.87 -5.02
N ASN A 248 16.59 -21.11 -5.21
CA ASN A 248 16.91 -21.96 -6.36
C ASN A 248 15.82 -21.95 -7.44
N GLU A 249 14.65 -21.35 -7.17
CA GLU A 249 13.50 -21.40 -8.07
C GLU A 249 13.41 -20.18 -9.02
N PRO A 250 12.94 -20.36 -10.26
CA PRO A 250 12.72 -19.28 -11.21
C PRO A 250 11.53 -18.38 -10.80
N TYR A 251 11.30 -17.32 -11.55
CA TYR A 251 10.15 -16.44 -11.33
C TYR A 251 8.89 -17.08 -11.91
N GLU A 252 7.90 -17.31 -11.05
CA GLU A 252 6.61 -17.87 -11.43
C GLU A 252 5.54 -16.79 -11.43
N SER A 253 4.88 -16.57 -12.57
CA SER A 253 3.73 -15.66 -12.63
C SER A 253 2.51 -16.29 -11.97
N GLY A 254 1.73 -15.51 -11.23
CA GLY A 254 0.54 -15.98 -10.53
C GLY A 254 0.85 -16.51 -9.12
N ARG A 255 -0.05 -17.31 -8.56
CA ARG A 255 0.13 -17.89 -7.22
C ARG A 255 1.30 -18.87 -7.24
N SER A 256 2.35 -18.57 -6.49
CA SER A 256 3.57 -19.38 -6.46
C SER A 256 3.51 -20.46 -5.37
N THR A 257 4.15 -21.58 -5.65
CA THR A 257 4.38 -22.69 -4.70
C THR A 257 5.75 -22.61 -4.03
N SER A 258 6.60 -21.67 -4.42
CA SER A 258 7.98 -21.48 -3.92
C SER A 258 8.20 -20.10 -3.27
N VAL A 259 7.16 -19.27 -3.23
CA VAL A 259 7.18 -17.96 -2.57
C VAL A 259 6.05 -17.88 -1.55
N PHE A 260 6.42 -17.62 -0.29
CA PHE A 260 5.49 -17.59 0.84
C PHE A 260 5.47 -16.23 1.51
N LYS A 261 4.39 -15.92 2.23
CA LYS A 261 4.27 -14.72 3.06
C LYS A 261 3.73 -15.08 4.43
N PHE A 262 4.27 -14.42 5.45
CA PHE A 262 3.76 -14.46 6.80
C PHE A 262 3.54 -13.03 7.28
N LYS A 263 2.31 -12.68 7.66
CA LYS A 263 1.99 -11.37 8.24
C LYS A 263 1.99 -11.48 9.77
N PHE A 264 2.47 -10.45 10.46
CA PHE A 264 2.45 -10.41 11.93
C PHE A 264 1.09 -10.02 12.48
N ASN A 265 0.30 -9.31 11.70
CA ASN A 265 -1.05 -8.91 12.06
C ASN A 265 -2.06 -9.43 11.02
N GLU A 266 -3.30 -9.50 11.48
CA GLU A 266 -4.47 -9.80 10.67
C GLU A 266 -5.41 -8.60 10.70
N THR A 267 -6.34 -8.53 9.76
CA THR A 267 -7.39 -7.53 9.77
C THR A 267 -8.72 -8.22 9.54
N VAL A 268 -9.71 -7.82 10.33
CA VAL A 268 -11.05 -8.41 10.35
C VAL A 268 -12.09 -7.31 10.44
N THR A 269 -13.23 -7.56 9.80
CA THR A 269 -14.40 -6.68 9.91
C THR A 269 -15.19 -7.08 11.15
N CYS A 270 -15.38 -6.13 12.08
CA CYS A 270 -16.13 -6.31 13.32
C CYS A 270 -17.37 -5.43 13.34
N GLN A 271 -18.39 -5.86 14.10
CA GLN A 271 -19.54 -5.02 14.42
C GLN A 271 -19.31 -4.25 15.72
N VAL A 272 -19.72 -2.98 15.75
CA VAL A 272 -19.74 -2.16 16.96
C VAL A 272 -20.92 -2.56 17.85
N LEU A 273 -20.63 -3.06 19.05
CA LEU A 273 -21.63 -3.48 20.03
C LEU A 273 -22.08 -2.34 20.96
N GLY A 274 -21.21 -1.37 21.17
CA GLY A 274 -21.47 -0.23 22.05
C GLY A 274 -20.35 0.80 21.99
N VAL A 275 -20.69 2.05 22.33
CA VAL A 275 -19.74 3.16 22.44
C VAL A 275 -19.43 3.39 23.91
N ASN A 276 -18.14 3.40 24.25
CA ASN A 276 -17.69 3.58 25.62
C ASN A 276 -17.65 5.07 26.01
N LYS A 277 -17.50 5.34 27.32
CA LYS A 277 -17.33 6.71 27.84
C LYS A 277 -16.04 7.38 27.33
N GLN A 278 -14.97 6.60 27.22
CA GLN A 278 -13.73 7.02 26.56
C GLN A 278 -13.84 6.78 25.05
N ARG A 279 -12.99 7.43 24.24
CA ARG A 279 -13.03 7.39 22.76
C ARG A 279 -12.61 6.02 22.20
N SER A 280 -13.46 5.02 22.46
CA SER A 280 -13.29 3.61 22.14
C SER A 280 -14.68 2.98 21.97
N VAL A 281 -14.72 1.86 21.26
CA VAL A 281 -15.96 1.10 21.05
C VAL A 281 -15.74 -0.36 21.41
N GLN A 282 -16.79 -1.00 21.91
CA GLN A 282 -16.84 -2.45 22.08
C GLN A 282 -17.12 -3.08 20.72
N ILE A 283 -16.36 -4.11 20.36
CA ILE A 283 -16.47 -4.81 19.08
C ILE A 283 -16.84 -6.28 19.28
N GLY A 284 -17.51 -6.86 18.29
CA GLY A 284 -17.92 -8.25 18.28
C GLY A 284 -17.93 -8.85 16.89
N LEU A 285 -17.99 -10.19 16.88
CA LEU A 285 -18.09 -11.02 15.69
C LEU A 285 -19.16 -12.09 15.91
N LEU A 286 -19.82 -12.52 14.83
CA LEU A 286 -20.78 -13.61 14.86
C LEU A 286 -20.05 -14.96 14.96
N ASP A 287 -20.47 -15.84 15.86
CA ASP A 287 -20.04 -17.24 15.87
C ASP A 287 -20.79 -18.08 14.82
N ALA A 288 -20.48 -19.37 14.76
CA ALA A 288 -21.11 -20.30 13.80
C ALA A 288 -22.62 -20.49 14.02
N ALA A 289 -23.12 -20.22 15.22
CA ALA A 289 -24.56 -20.27 15.54
C ALA A 289 -25.26 -18.93 15.25
N GLY A 290 -24.53 -17.90 14.80
CA GLY A 290 -25.03 -16.55 14.58
C GLY A 290 -25.20 -15.73 15.87
N ALA A 291 -24.63 -16.19 16.99
CA ALA A 291 -24.60 -15.41 18.22
C ALA A 291 -23.45 -14.39 18.20
N MET A 292 -23.71 -13.20 18.74
CA MET A 292 -22.71 -12.14 18.79
C MET A 292 -21.73 -12.37 19.94
N VAL A 293 -20.46 -12.58 19.61
CA VAL A 293 -19.36 -12.77 20.56
C VAL A 293 -18.57 -11.48 20.69
N PRO A 294 -18.52 -10.84 21.89
CA PRO A 294 -17.67 -9.69 22.13
C PRO A 294 -16.19 -10.08 22.05
N VAL A 295 -15.40 -9.34 21.26
CA VAL A 295 -13.96 -9.58 21.07
C VAL A 295 -13.09 -8.42 21.62
N GLY A 296 -13.65 -7.69 22.59
CA GLY A 296 -12.94 -6.63 23.33
C GLY A 296 -13.33 -5.21 22.91
N ASN A 297 -12.42 -4.28 23.15
CA ASN A 297 -12.59 -2.86 22.84
C ASN A 297 -11.46 -2.37 21.94
N VAL A 298 -11.75 -1.44 21.05
CA VAL A 298 -10.76 -0.77 20.20
C VAL A 298 -10.82 0.74 20.40
N THR A 299 -9.66 1.38 20.51
CA THR A 299 -9.55 2.86 20.63
C THR A 299 -9.78 3.50 19.27
N ILE A 300 -10.57 4.57 19.21
CA ILE A 300 -10.82 5.33 17.98
C ILE A 300 -9.85 6.51 17.91
N PRO A 301 -8.94 6.55 16.91
CA PRO A 301 -8.00 7.64 16.74
C PRO A 301 -8.71 8.99 16.50
N ALA A 302 -8.04 10.09 16.84
CA ALA A 302 -8.64 11.43 16.81
C ALA A 302 -9.08 11.89 15.40
N ASN A 303 -8.44 11.36 14.36
CA ASN A 303 -8.72 11.65 12.95
C ASN A 303 -9.91 10.84 12.39
N PHE A 304 -10.55 9.99 13.20
CA PHE A 304 -11.77 9.29 12.84
C PHE A 304 -12.95 9.76 13.69
N ASP A 305 -14.13 9.78 13.08
CA ASP A 305 -15.39 9.86 13.81
C ASP A 305 -15.61 8.58 14.62
N VAL A 306 -16.29 8.71 15.76
CA VAL A 306 -16.63 7.55 16.59
C VAL A 306 -17.81 6.82 15.95
N PRO A 307 -17.65 5.54 15.55
CA PRO A 307 -18.71 4.80 14.88
C PRO A 307 -19.87 4.51 15.85
N ALA A 308 -21.08 4.43 15.30
CA ALA A 308 -22.29 4.13 16.07
C ALA A 308 -22.42 2.63 16.34
N LYS A 309 -23.26 2.28 17.33
CA LYS A 309 -23.63 0.88 17.55
C LYS A 309 -24.31 0.32 16.30
N GLY A 310 -23.86 -0.86 15.88
CA GLY A 310 -24.35 -1.55 14.68
C GLY A 310 -23.46 -1.35 13.45
N ASP A 311 -22.63 -0.31 13.42
CA ASP A 311 -21.71 -0.05 12.32
C ASP A 311 -20.68 -1.17 12.19
N LEU A 312 -20.22 -1.41 10.96
CA LEU A 312 -19.11 -2.31 10.68
C LEU A 312 -17.82 -1.53 10.55
N VAL A 313 -16.75 -2.06 11.14
CA VAL A 313 -15.46 -1.41 11.24
C VAL A 313 -14.35 -2.40 10.96
N GLU A 314 -13.30 -1.93 10.29
CA GLU A 314 -12.12 -2.71 10.02
C GLU A 314 -11.15 -2.58 11.21
N VAL A 315 -10.76 -3.72 11.79
CA VAL A 315 -9.88 -3.78 12.96
C VAL A 315 -8.70 -4.70 12.67
N GLN A 316 -7.50 -4.17 12.84
CA GLN A 316 -6.28 -4.96 12.85
C GLN A 316 -6.05 -5.55 14.25
N LEU A 317 -5.55 -6.79 14.31
CA LEU A 317 -5.17 -7.46 15.55
C LEU A 317 -3.84 -8.21 15.42
N LEU A 318 -3.16 -8.41 16.54
CA LEU A 318 -1.98 -9.28 16.63
C LEU A 318 -2.40 -10.76 16.76
N TYR A 319 -3.25 -11.04 17.75
CA TYR A 319 -3.87 -12.35 17.99
C TYR A 319 -5.28 -12.20 18.54
N TYR A 320 -6.10 -13.23 18.36
CA TYR A 320 -7.33 -13.44 19.11
C TYR A 320 -7.10 -14.46 20.22
N ASN A 321 -7.58 -14.16 21.42
CA ASN A 321 -7.72 -15.11 22.51
C ASN A 321 -9.11 -15.76 22.43
N PRO A 322 -9.24 -17.05 22.06
CA PRO A 322 -10.54 -17.71 22.04
C PRO A 322 -11.31 -17.56 23.35
N GLY A 323 -12.57 -17.16 23.27
CA GLY A 323 -13.41 -16.85 24.44
C GLY A 323 -13.05 -15.54 25.15
N GLY A 324 -12.08 -14.79 24.62
CA GLY A 324 -11.57 -13.54 25.16
C GLY A 324 -11.60 -12.40 24.15
N ALA A 325 -10.57 -11.56 24.18
CA ALA A 325 -10.48 -10.35 23.36
C ALA A 325 -9.32 -10.41 22.36
N PHE A 326 -9.36 -9.53 21.37
CA PHE A 326 -8.23 -9.23 20.50
C PHE A 326 -7.07 -8.62 21.28
N GLU A 327 -5.86 -9.04 20.93
CA GLU A 327 -4.61 -8.47 21.41
C GLU A 327 -4.15 -7.35 20.49
N GLN A 328 -3.88 -6.19 21.10
CA GLN A 328 -3.44 -4.97 20.44
C GLN A 328 -4.35 -4.56 19.25
N PRO A 329 -5.66 -4.42 19.45
CA PRO A 329 -6.55 -4.04 18.36
C PRO A 329 -6.28 -2.60 17.90
N VAL A 330 -6.22 -2.40 16.59
CA VAL A 330 -6.05 -1.08 15.94
C VAL A 330 -7.21 -0.83 14.98
N TYR A 331 -7.90 0.29 15.18
CA TYR A 331 -9.00 0.72 14.30
C TYR A 331 -8.46 1.25 12.98
N LEU A 332 -8.98 0.73 11.85
CA LEU A 332 -8.56 1.15 10.50
C LEU A 332 -9.61 1.98 9.74
N GLY A 333 -10.88 1.94 10.15
CA GLY A 333 -11.94 2.72 9.51
C GLY A 333 -13.28 2.00 9.44
N PRO A 334 -14.33 2.65 8.92
CA PRO A 334 -15.61 2.03 8.67
C PRO A 334 -15.57 1.09 7.45
N ARG A 335 -16.42 0.05 7.48
CA ARG A 335 -16.71 -0.83 6.33
C ARG A 335 -18.16 -0.64 5.92
N VAL A 336 -18.37 -0.09 4.73
CA VAL A 336 -19.71 0.17 4.16
C VAL A 336 -20.03 -0.76 3.00
N ASP A 337 -19.06 -1.59 2.63
CA ASP A 337 -19.05 -2.51 1.49
C ASP A 337 -19.34 -3.98 1.87
N ILE A 338 -19.63 -4.24 3.16
CA ILE A 338 -19.81 -5.57 3.75
C ILE A 338 -21.14 -5.63 4.50
N LEU A 339 -21.80 -6.80 4.46
CA LEU A 339 -23.03 -7.04 5.20
C LEU A 339 -22.73 -7.50 6.65
N PRO A 340 -23.56 -7.17 7.65
CA PRO A 340 -23.32 -7.53 9.04
C PRO A 340 -23.14 -9.03 9.30
N GLU A 341 -23.84 -9.87 8.55
CA GLU A 341 -23.74 -11.34 8.60
C GLU A 341 -22.37 -11.88 8.16
N GLU A 342 -21.56 -11.09 7.45
CA GLU A 342 -20.21 -11.47 7.02
C GLU A 342 -19.16 -11.22 8.13
N ALA A 343 -19.50 -10.42 9.15
CA ALA A 343 -18.63 -10.11 10.29
C ALA A 343 -18.55 -11.29 11.29
N THR A 344 -17.97 -12.41 10.85
CA THR A 344 -17.92 -13.68 11.58
C THR A 344 -16.55 -13.99 12.20
N LEU A 345 -16.52 -14.82 13.25
CA LEU A 345 -15.30 -15.35 13.87
C LEU A 345 -14.48 -16.23 12.92
N ALA A 346 -15.09 -16.83 11.90
CA ALA A 346 -14.39 -17.62 10.89
C ALA A 346 -13.38 -16.80 10.06
N GLN A 347 -13.48 -15.47 10.07
CA GLN A 347 -12.50 -14.58 9.46
C GLN A 347 -11.15 -14.58 10.22
N VAL A 348 -11.15 -14.92 11.51
CA VAL A 348 -9.98 -14.80 12.38
C VAL A 348 -9.12 -16.05 12.26
N THR A 349 -7.93 -15.90 11.69
CA THR A 349 -6.96 -16.99 11.52
C THR A 349 -5.82 -16.92 12.53
N ARG A 350 -5.55 -15.75 13.13
CA ARG A 350 -4.46 -15.56 14.10
C ARG A 350 -4.90 -15.84 15.53
N ILE A 351 -5.03 -17.11 15.88
CA ILE A 351 -5.30 -17.56 17.26
C ILE A 351 -4.02 -17.49 18.11
N LYS A 352 -4.13 -17.01 19.35
CA LYS A 352 -2.98 -16.93 20.25
C LYS A 352 -2.37 -18.32 20.50
N PRO A 353 -1.05 -18.48 20.32
CA PRO A 353 -0.38 -19.76 20.59
C PRO A 353 -0.59 -20.23 22.03
N GLY A 354 -0.91 -21.51 22.20
CA GLY A 354 -1.08 -22.15 23.52
C GLY A 354 -2.47 -22.02 24.14
N VAL A 355 -3.45 -21.48 23.41
CA VAL A 355 -4.87 -21.48 23.81
C VAL A 355 -5.63 -22.45 22.90
N GLN A 356 -6.19 -23.53 23.46
CA GLN A 356 -7.09 -24.42 22.73
C GLN A 356 -8.49 -23.80 22.70
N MET A 357 -9.13 -23.84 21.53
CA MET A 357 -10.59 -23.73 21.47
C MET A 357 -11.13 -25.06 21.99
N ASP A 358 -11.90 -25.04 23.07
CA ASP A 358 -12.67 -26.21 23.47
C ASP A 358 -13.63 -26.52 22.31
N GLU A 359 -13.30 -27.53 21.51
CA GLU A 359 -14.28 -28.20 20.66
C GLU A 359 -15.29 -28.80 21.63
N GLN A 360 -16.46 -28.18 21.75
CA GLN A 360 -17.53 -28.71 22.59
C GLN A 360 -17.78 -30.17 22.18
N GLU A 361 -17.60 -31.07 23.14
CA GLU A 361 -17.97 -32.47 23.05
C GLU A 361 -19.39 -32.56 22.48
N VAL A 362 -19.51 -33.16 21.30
CA VAL A 362 -20.80 -33.59 20.77
C VAL A 362 -21.24 -34.73 21.68
N ASP A 363 -22.07 -34.41 22.67
CA ASP A 363 -22.73 -35.39 23.54
C ASP A 363 -23.67 -36.22 22.66
N ASP A 364 -23.21 -37.40 22.28
CA ASP A 364 -23.90 -38.36 21.44
C ASP A 364 -24.98 -39.07 22.29
N GLN A 365 -26.05 -38.34 22.60
CA GLN A 365 -27.26 -38.89 23.22
C GLN A 365 -28.42 -38.87 22.22
N PHE A 366 -28.32 -39.75 21.22
CA PHE A 366 -29.50 -40.25 20.52
C PHE A 366 -29.90 -41.61 21.13
N GLU A 367 -30.78 -41.56 22.12
CA GLU A 367 -31.62 -42.71 22.48
C GLU A 367 -32.56 -43.01 21.31
N CYS A 368 -32.37 -44.16 20.66
CA CYS A 368 -33.38 -44.73 19.75
C CYS A 368 -34.60 -45.20 20.55
N PRO A 369 -35.84 -44.81 20.20
CA PRO A 369 -37.01 -45.53 20.67
C PRO A 369 -37.15 -46.83 19.87
N SER A 370 -37.16 -47.94 20.58
CA SER A 370 -37.51 -49.26 20.06
C SER A 370 -39.02 -49.40 19.83
N ALA A 371 -39.38 -49.77 18.59
CA ALA A 371 -40.62 -50.38 18.08
C ALA A 371 -41.96 -49.63 18.27
#